data_AF-A0A329XCW7-F1
#
_entry.id   AF-A0A329XCW7-F1
#
_cell.length_a   1.000
_cell.length_b   1.000
_cell.length_c   1.000
_cell.angle_alpha   90.00
_cell.angle_beta   90.00
_cell.angle_gamma   90.00
#
_symmetry.space_group_name_H-M   'P 1'
#
loop_
_entity.id
_entity.type
_entity.pdbx_description
1 polymer ?
#
loop_
_entity_poly.entity_id
_entity_poly.type
_entity_poly.pdbx_seq_one_letter_code
_entity_poly.pdbx_strand_id
1 'polypeptide(L)'
;MNQKAEPRIQPKKKEFNKIKADNSVRKLSSAQKQDRDARFSARRKALKESILSDSIWLTSEAVSNGYGFKSSNKSVGPNRWKNSNKIFAITIDGKDYFPQYALDEDFKPLDIIKKIITLFGDKKTSWGLAIWFGSNNSWLGNKKPKEVLRTMPEQVLIAVREELEGGGHG
;
A
#
# COMPACT_ATOMS: atom_id res chain seq x y z
N MET A 1 -87.33 13.01 -32.74
CA MET A 1 -87.17 14.40 -32.27
C MET A 1 -86.11 14.42 -31.17
N ASN A 2 -85.17 15.36 -31.30
CA ASN A 2 -84.16 15.86 -30.35
C ASN A 2 -83.04 14.90 -29.91
N GLN A 3 -81.81 14.98 -30.45
CA GLN A 3 -80.75 16.03 -30.41
C GLN A 3 -79.82 15.95 -29.17
N LYS A 4 -78.51 15.93 -29.49
CA LYS A 4 -77.33 16.35 -28.70
C LYS A 4 -76.85 15.35 -27.64
N ALA A 5 -75.56 15.17 -27.35
CA ALA A 5 -74.29 15.55 -27.96
C ALA A 5 -73.24 14.73 -27.17
N GLU A 6 -72.19 14.23 -27.82
CA GLU A 6 -71.01 13.73 -27.11
C GLU A 6 -70.35 14.83 -26.27
N PRO A 7 -69.83 14.48 -25.09
CA PRO A 7 -68.60 15.09 -24.64
C PRO A 7 -67.54 14.04 -24.31
N ARG A 8 -66.48 14.09 -25.12
CA ARG A 8 -65.16 13.50 -24.94
C ARG A 8 -64.54 14.03 -23.63
N ILE A 9 -64.53 13.22 -22.57
CA ILE A 9 -63.86 13.56 -21.30
C ILE A 9 -62.41 13.05 -21.35
N GLN A 10 -61.49 14.00 -21.26
CA GLN A 10 -60.03 13.82 -21.25
C GLN A 10 -59.56 13.15 -19.94
N PRO A 11 -58.52 12.30 -19.95
CA PRO A 11 -57.93 11.82 -18.71
C PRO A 11 -57.14 12.93 -18.00
N LYS A 12 -57.43 13.11 -16.71
CA LYS A 12 -56.77 14.03 -15.76
C LYS A 12 -55.24 14.01 -15.92
N LYS A 13 -54.65 15.20 -16.06
CA LYS A 13 -53.21 15.44 -15.97
C LYS A 13 -52.68 14.90 -14.63
N LYS A 14 -51.74 13.95 -14.70
CA LYS A 14 -50.93 13.50 -13.57
C LYS A 14 -50.04 14.66 -13.12
N GLU A 15 -50.20 15.05 -11.87
CA GLU A 15 -49.34 16.01 -11.17
C GLU A 15 -47.91 15.45 -11.08
N PHE A 16 -46.95 16.19 -11.65
CA PHE A 16 -45.54 15.84 -11.69
C PHE A 16 -44.90 16.04 -10.30
N ASN A 17 -44.88 14.98 -9.49
CA ASN A 17 -44.03 14.90 -8.29
C ASN A 17 -42.56 14.65 -8.69
N LYS A 18 -41.84 15.69 -9.15
CA LYS A 18 -40.47 15.56 -9.71
C LYS A 18 -39.33 16.09 -8.82
N ILE A 19 -39.49 16.24 -7.49
CA ILE A 19 -38.43 16.89 -6.66
C ILE A 19 -37.92 16.04 -5.47
N LYS A 20 -38.55 14.92 -5.08
CA LYS A 20 -38.04 14.09 -3.95
C LYS A 20 -37.11 12.93 -4.33
N ALA A 21 -37.08 12.48 -5.59
CA ALA A 21 -36.30 11.30 -5.98
C ALA A 21 -34.80 11.58 -6.14
N ASP A 22 -34.41 12.79 -6.52
CA ASP A 22 -33.02 13.11 -6.89
C ASP A 22 -32.08 13.18 -5.67
N ASN A 23 -32.55 13.71 -4.54
CA ASN A 23 -31.76 13.78 -3.30
C ASN A 23 -31.59 12.42 -2.60
N SER A 24 -32.56 11.51 -2.73
CA SER A 24 -32.49 10.20 -2.07
C SER A 24 -31.49 9.27 -2.76
N VAL A 25 -31.42 9.31 -4.09
CA VAL A 25 -30.43 8.54 -4.89
C VAL A 25 -29.02 9.07 -4.69
N ARG A 26 -28.81 10.39 -4.60
CA ARG A 26 -27.52 11.01 -4.26
C ARG A 26 -27.02 10.65 -2.86
N LYS A 27 -27.94 10.52 -1.89
CA LYS A 27 -27.61 10.15 -0.49
C LYS A 27 -27.27 8.67 -0.33
N LEU A 28 -27.90 7.79 -1.11
CA LEU A 28 -27.56 6.36 -1.17
C LEU A 28 -26.20 6.14 -1.83
N SER A 29 -25.90 6.84 -2.93
CA SER A 29 -24.60 6.70 -3.61
C SER A 29 -23.43 7.23 -2.78
N SER A 30 -23.62 8.32 -2.02
CA SER A 30 -22.58 8.86 -1.12
C SER A 30 -22.34 7.97 0.10
N ALA A 31 -23.37 7.40 0.71
CA ALA A 31 -23.25 6.46 1.83
C ALA A 31 -22.60 5.13 1.42
N GLN A 32 -22.96 4.59 0.25
CA GLN A 32 -22.32 3.40 -0.31
C GLN A 32 -20.86 3.64 -0.72
N LYS A 33 -20.52 4.87 -1.15
CA LYS A 33 -19.15 5.27 -1.43
C LYS A 33 -18.35 5.40 -0.13
N GLN A 34 -18.91 6.06 0.89
CA GLN A 34 -18.30 6.18 2.22
C GLN A 34 -18.07 4.83 2.91
N ASP A 35 -19.01 3.89 2.84
CA ASP A 35 -18.84 2.55 3.38
C ASP A 35 -17.75 1.76 2.63
N ARG A 36 -17.67 1.89 1.30
CA ARG A 36 -16.57 1.32 0.52
C ARG A 36 -15.23 1.94 0.92
N ASP A 37 -15.13 3.27 0.96
CA ASP A 37 -13.91 3.99 1.35
C ASP A 37 -13.47 3.64 2.78
N ALA A 38 -14.42 3.49 3.72
CA ALA A 38 -14.17 3.02 5.08
C ALA A 38 -13.65 1.59 5.12
N ARG A 39 -14.24 0.66 4.35
CA ARG A 39 -13.77 -0.73 4.27
C ARG A 39 -12.39 -0.84 3.61
N PHE A 40 -12.13 -0.06 2.56
CA PHE A 40 -10.83 -0.03 1.90
C PHE A 40 -9.74 0.57 2.80
N SER A 41 -10.05 1.62 3.54
CA SER A 41 -9.11 2.21 4.51
C SER A 41 -8.85 1.29 5.71
N ALA A 42 -9.88 0.65 6.26
CA ALA A 42 -9.74 -0.34 7.33
C ALA A 42 -8.88 -1.53 6.89
N ARG A 43 -9.11 -2.07 5.68
CA ARG A 43 -8.30 -3.18 5.13
C ARG A 43 -6.84 -2.79 4.94
N ARG A 44 -6.58 -1.56 4.44
CA ARG A 44 -5.21 -1.05 4.32
C ARG A 44 -4.53 -0.88 5.68
N LYS A 45 -5.25 -0.39 6.68
CA LYS A 45 -4.73 -0.23 8.03
C LYS A 45 -4.35 -1.59 8.64
N ALA A 46 -5.25 -2.57 8.57
CA ALA A 46 -5.00 -3.93 9.05
C ALA A 46 -3.80 -4.59 8.34
N LEU A 47 -3.64 -4.38 7.03
CA LEU A 47 -2.48 -4.87 6.28
C LEU A 47 -1.18 -4.23 6.80
N LYS A 48 -1.17 -2.92 7.01
CA LYS A 48 0.00 -2.21 7.56
C LYS A 48 0.37 -2.74 8.94
N GLU A 49 -0.60 -2.92 9.82
CA GLU A 49 -0.41 -3.47 11.17
C GLU A 49 0.11 -4.92 11.13
N SER A 50 -0.39 -5.74 10.21
CA SER A 50 0.12 -7.10 10.01
C SER A 50 1.59 -7.10 9.56
N ILE A 51 1.97 -6.25 8.61
CA ILE A 51 3.37 -6.15 8.15
C ILE A 51 4.29 -5.61 9.25
N LEU A 52 3.77 -4.71 10.08
CA LEU A 52 4.48 -4.20 11.25
C LEU A 52 4.72 -5.27 12.31
N SER A 53 3.72 -6.11 12.56
CA SER A 53 3.83 -7.19 13.54
C SER A 53 4.66 -8.37 13.02
N ASP A 54 4.69 -8.57 11.70
CA ASP A 54 5.40 -9.67 11.05
C ASP A 54 6.92 -9.47 10.97
N SER A 55 7.42 -8.24 11.16
CA SER A 55 8.85 -7.92 11.03
C SER A 55 9.32 -6.97 12.13
N ILE A 56 10.61 -6.99 12.41
CA ILE A 56 11.21 -6.05 13.36
C ILE A 56 11.56 -4.75 12.62
N TRP A 57 11.01 -3.65 13.11
CA TRP A 57 11.19 -2.30 12.59
C TRP A 57 11.94 -1.44 13.61
N LEU A 58 13.07 -0.89 13.21
CA LEU A 58 13.98 -0.11 14.04
C LEU A 58 13.79 1.39 13.77
N THR A 59 13.80 2.22 14.81
CA THR A 59 13.79 3.68 14.64
C THR A 59 15.13 4.18 14.11
N SER A 60 15.17 5.39 13.53
CA SER A 60 16.42 6.07 13.17
C SER A 60 17.45 6.05 14.30
N GLU A 61 16.99 6.27 15.53
CA GLU A 61 17.84 6.23 16.73
C GLU A 61 18.35 4.83 17.02
N ALA A 62 17.54 3.78 16.93
CA ALA A 62 17.98 2.40 17.15
C ALA A 62 18.98 1.93 16.09
N VAL A 63 18.81 2.36 14.83
CA VAL A 63 19.75 2.12 13.74
C VAL A 63 21.05 2.89 13.96
N SER A 64 20.97 4.16 14.38
CA SER A 64 22.14 5.01 14.65
C SER A 64 22.90 4.62 15.91
N ASN A 65 22.20 4.15 16.94
CA ASN A 65 22.77 3.67 18.20
C ASN A 65 23.14 2.19 18.14
N GLY A 66 22.86 1.53 17.01
CA GLY A 66 23.31 0.18 16.68
C GLY A 66 23.01 -0.82 17.79
N TYR A 67 21.73 -1.11 18.03
CA TYR A 67 21.23 -2.20 18.90
C TYR A 67 22.35 -3.00 19.65
N GLY A 68 22.88 -2.41 20.74
CA GLY A 68 23.85 -3.06 21.63
C GLY A 68 25.35 -3.06 21.24
N PHE A 69 25.77 -2.59 20.06
CA PHE A 69 27.19 -2.55 19.68
C PHE A 69 27.70 -1.15 19.35
N LYS A 70 28.81 -0.80 20.01
CA LYS A 70 29.61 0.42 19.79
C LYS A 70 30.27 0.39 18.42
N SER A 71 29.52 0.58 17.33
CA SER A 71 30.11 0.81 16.02
C SER A 71 30.71 2.21 15.99
N SER A 72 32.04 2.28 16.02
CA SER A 72 32.84 3.50 15.89
C SER A 72 32.75 4.14 14.50
N ASN A 73 31.93 3.60 13.58
CA ASN A 73 31.82 4.06 12.20
C ASN A 73 30.63 5.03 12.03
N LYS A 74 30.79 6.21 12.63
CA LYS A 74 29.88 7.37 12.62
C LYS A 74 29.66 8.02 11.25
N SER A 75 30.06 7.38 10.15
CA SER A 75 30.38 8.10 8.91
C SER A 75 29.21 8.25 7.93
N VAL A 76 28.03 7.69 8.20
CA VAL A 76 26.88 7.79 7.30
C VAL A 76 25.59 7.55 8.08
N GLY A 77 24.97 8.60 8.63
CA GLY A 77 23.71 8.48 9.37
C GLY A 77 22.54 7.95 8.50
N PRO A 78 21.43 7.49 9.12
CA PRO A 78 20.30 6.85 8.44
C PRO A 78 19.68 7.74 7.33
N ASN A 79 19.69 9.06 7.50
CA ASN A 79 19.23 10.00 6.47
C ASN A 79 20.05 9.93 5.17
N ARG A 80 21.36 9.67 5.26
CA ARG A 80 22.23 9.57 4.08
C ARG A 80 22.00 8.26 3.33
N TRP A 81 21.62 7.19 4.02
CA TRP A 81 21.22 5.92 3.40
C TRP A 81 19.87 6.02 2.70
N LYS A 82 18.90 6.70 3.31
CA LYS A 82 17.61 7.05 2.69
C LYS A 82 17.83 7.87 1.41
N ASN A 83 18.64 8.94 1.48
CA ASN A 83 18.98 9.75 0.30
C ASN A 83 19.77 9.01 -0.78
N SER A 84 20.47 7.93 -0.42
CA SER A 84 21.23 7.11 -1.37
C SER A 84 20.45 5.90 -1.90
N ASN A 85 19.15 5.79 -1.60
CA ASN A 85 18.32 4.61 -1.92
C ASN A 85 18.95 3.28 -1.47
N LYS A 86 19.74 3.30 -0.39
CA LYS A 86 20.40 2.10 0.15
C LYS A 86 19.48 1.28 1.04
N ILE A 87 18.53 1.95 1.70
CA ILE A 87 17.51 1.36 2.55
C ILE A 87 16.23 2.16 2.41
N PHE A 88 15.08 1.51 2.57
CA PHE A 88 13.80 2.18 2.63
C PHE A 88 13.37 2.33 4.09
N ALA A 89 12.64 3.41 4.38
CA ALA A 89 12.02 3.63 5.67
C ALA A 89 10.52 3.77 5.48
N ILE A 90 9.74 3.20 6.39
CA ILE A 90 8.30 3.45 6.46
C ILE A 90 8.05 4.55 7.48
N THR A 91 7.33 5.59 7.06
CA THR A 91 6.93 6.66 7.97
C THR A 91 5.60 6.29 8.61
N ILE A 92 5.58 6.22 9.95
CA ILE A 92 4.40 5.98 10.77
C ILE A 92 4.34 7.09 11.80
N ASP A 93 3.23 7.84 11.83
CA ASP A 93 3.03 8.92 12.80
C ASP A 93 4.18 9.96 12.78
N GLY A 94 4.71 10.27 11.59
CA GLY A 94 5.84 11.18 11.41
C GLY A 94 7.21 10.64 11.82
N LYS A 95 7.30 9.39 12.28
CA LYS A 95 8.56 8.70 12.60
C LYS A 95 8.96 7.73 11.51
N ASP A 96 10.24 7.76 11.13
CA ASP A 96 10.81 6.83 10.16
C ASP A 96 11.26 5.53 10.85
N TYR A 97 10.79 4.41 10.32
CA TYR A 97 11.12 3.07 10.76
C TYR A 97 11.82 2.29 9.64
N PHE A 98 12.94 1.67 9.98
CA PHE A 98 13.79 0.90 9.08
C PHE A 98 13.64 -0.59 9.36
N PRO A 99 13.55 -1.44 8.31
CA PRO A 99 13.45 -2.87 8.50
C PRO A 99 14.77 -3.48 8.99
N GLN A 100 14.75 -4.24 10.09
CA GLN A 100 15.96 -4.90 10.62
C GLN A 100 16.56 -5.88 9.61
N TYR A 101 15.74 -6.61 8.86
CA TYR A 101 16.20 -7.59 7.87
C TYR A 101 16.94 -6.95 6.68
N ALA A 102 16.78 -5.64 6.46
CA ALA A 102 17.53 -4.92 5.42
C ALA A 102 18.93 -4.52 5.89
N LEU A 103 19.23 -4.75 7.16
CA LEU A 103 20.52 -4.49 7.77
C LEU A 103 21.27 -5.81 7.96
N ASP A 104 22.58 -5.72 7.81
CA ASP A 104 23.50 -6.80 8.11
C ASP A 104 23.86 -6.84 9.60
N GLU A 105 24.65 -7.83 10.02
CA GLU A 105 25.12 -7.97 11.41
C GLU A 105 25.90 -6.74 11.90
N ASP A 106 26.56 -6.03 10.98
CA ASP A 106 27.25 -4.76 11.20
C ASP A 106 26.32 -3.52 11.24
N PHE A 107 24.99 -3.70 11.21
CA PHE A 107 24.00 -2.63 11.01
C PHE A 107 24.22 -1.81 9.72
N LYS A 108 24.79 -2.45 8.69
CA LYS A 108 24.99 -1.84 7.36
C LYS A 108 23.84 -2.24 6.42
N PRO A 109 23.38 -1.35 5.54
CA PRO A 109 22.37 -1.70 4.56
C PRO A 109 22.91 -2.75 3.57
N LEU A 110 22.12 -3.80 3.34
CA LEU A 110 22.48 -4.88 2.41
C LEU A 110 22.48 -4.38 0.95
N ASP A 111 23.49 -4.78 0.17
CA ASP A 111 23.60 -4.37 -1.25
C ASP A 111 22.42 -4.87 -2.09
N ILE A 112 21.88 -6.05 -1.76
CA ILE A 112 20.67 -6.57 -2.40
C ILE A 112 19.45 -5.66 -2.18
N ILE A 113 19.29 -5.08 -0.99
CA ILE A 113 18.17 -4.17 -0.72
C ILE A 113 18.29 -2.92 -1.58
N LYS A 114 19.50 -2.36 -1.68
CA LYS A 114 19.78 -1.25 -2.58
C LYS A 114 19.39 -1.59 -4.02
N LYS A 115 19.80 -2.75 -4.53
CA LYS A 115 19.41 -3.22 -5.88
C LYS A 115 17.90 -3.32 -6.05
N ILE A 116 17.19 -3.89 -5.07
CA ILE A 116 15.72 -4.02 -5.10
C ILE A 116 15.06 -2.64 -5.12
N ILE A 117 15.48 -1.71 -4.27
CA ILE A 117 14.96 -0.34 -4.24
C ILE A 117 15.24 0.36 -5.58
N THR A 118 16.44 0.21 -6.14
CA THR A 118 16.79 0.76 -7.45
C THR A 118 15.96 0.16 -8.58
N LEU A 119 15.68 -1.14 -8.55
CA LEU A 119 14.85 -1.82 -9.56
C LEU A 119 13.40 -1.33 -9.49
N PHE A 120 12.84 -1.23 -8.29
CA PHE A 120 11.49 -0.69 -8.12
C PHE A 120 11.43 0.81 -8.45
N GLY A 121 12.49 1.57 -8.17
CA GLY A 121 12.54 3.02 -8.38
C GLY A 121 11.30 3.70 -7.79
N ASP A 122 10.69 4.60 -8.57
CA ASP A 122 9.46 5.30 -8.19
C ASP A 122 8.18 4.50 -8.45
N LYS A 123 8.27 3.26 -8.96
CA LYS A 123 7.10 2.43 -9.24
C LYS A 123 6.42 1.92 -7.97
N LYS A 124 7.16 1.80 -6.86
CA LYS A 124 6.63 1.37 -5.56
C LYS A 124 7.04 2.33 -4.44
N THR A 125 6.07 2.70 -3.61
CA THR A 125 6.31 3.46 -2.39
C THR A 125 6.99 2.60 -1.33
N SER A 126 7.57 3.22 -0.30
CA SER A 126 8.21 2.50 0.82
C SER A 126 7.26 1.51 1.51
N TRP A 127 5.96 1.85 1.60
CA TRP A 127 4.93 0.93 2.09
C TRP A 127 4.66 -0.23 1.12
N GLY A 128 4.68 0.03 -0.19
CA GLY A 128 4.57 -1.02 -1.21
C GLY A 128 5.73 -2.01 -1.12
N LEU A 129 6.95 -1.52 -0.90
CA LEU A 129 8.12 -2.37 -0.63
C LEU A 129 7.91 -3.21 0.63
N ALA A 130 7.51 -2.60 1.75
CA ALA A 130 7.25 -3.31 3.00
C ALA A 130 6.23 -4.45 2.82
N ILE A 131 5.13 -4.18 2.11
CA ILE A 131 4.12 -5.19 1.79
C ILE A 131 4.71 -6.30 0.93
N TRP A 132 5.45 -5.96 -0.13
CA TRP A 132 6.08 -6.95 -1.01
C TRP A 132 7.06 -7.86 -0.24
N PHE A 133 7.87 -7.29 0.65
CA PHE A 133 8.81 -8.06 1.49
C PHE A 133 8.12 -8.97 2.51
N GLY A 134 6.97 -8.55 3.04
CA GLY A 134 6.18 -9.34 3.99
C GLY A 134 5.18 -10.30 3.35
N SER A 135 4.96 -10.19 2.03
CA SER A 135 4.02 -11.05 1.30
C SER A 135 4.72 -12.29 0.77
N ASN A 136 4.01 -13.41 0.74
CA ASN A 136 4.49 -14.63 0.11
C ASN A 136 4.63 -14.39 -1.40
N ASN A 137 5.78 -14.75 -1.95
CA ASN A 137 6.06 -14.61 -3.37
C ASN A 137 6.12 -15.99 -4.04
N SER A 138 5.28 -16.20 -5.06
CA SER A 138 5.19 -17.46 -5.79
C SER A 138 6.51 -17.86 -6.46
N TRP A 139 7.28 -16.87 -6.96
CA TRP A 139 8.60 -17.10 -7.57
C TRP A 139 9.68 -17.52 -6.57
N LEU A 140 9.44 -17.30 -5.27
CA LEU A 140 10.34 -17.71 -4.18
C LEU A 140 9.85 -19.00 -3.50
N GLY A 141 8.97 -19.77 -4.16
CA GLY A 141 8.37 -20.99 -3.61
C GLY A 141 7.44 -20.71 -2.44
N ASN A 142 6.61 -19.66 -2.54
CA ASN A 142 5.73 -19.17 -1.48
C ASN A 142 6.44 -18.69 -0.21
N LYS A 143 7.74 -18.40 -0.29
CA LYS A 143 8.49 -17.79 0.82
C LYS A 143 8.38 -16.27 0.77
N LYS A 144 8.61 -15.63 1.92
CA LYS A 144 8.66 -14.18 1.99
C LYS A 144 10.04 -13.72 1.49
N PRO A 145 10.12 -12.70 0.60
CA PRO A 145 11.40 -12.19 0.12
C PRO A 145 12.36 -11.87 1.26
N LYS A 146 11.86 -11.30 2.38
CA LYS A 146 12.67 -10.94 3.54
C LYS A 146 13.42 -12.11 4.20
N GLU A 147 12.88 -13.32 4.12
CA GLU A 147 13.47 -14.53 4.73
C GLU A 147 14.57 -15.13 3.84
N VAL A 148 14.45 -14.95 2.53
CA VAL A 148 15.36 -15.54 1.55
C VAL A 148 16.39 -14.55 1.02
N LEU A 149 16.43 -13.30 1.50
CA LEU A 149 17.43 -12.29 1.14
C LEU A 149 18.87 -12.76 1.37
N ARG A 150 19.11 -13.53 2.43
CA ARG A 150 20.45 -14.03 2.80
C ARG A 150 20.79 -15.36 2.13
N THR A 151 19.78 -16.20 1.86
CA THR A 151 19.98 -17.56 1.33
C THR A 151 19.89 -17.62 -0.19
N MET A 152 19.02 -16.83 -0.81
CA MET A 152 18.75 -16.83 -2.26
C MET A 152 18.66 -15.39 -2.81
N PRO A 153 19.72 -14.59 -2.71
CA PRO A 153 19.70 -13.18 -3.13
C PRO A 153 19.36 -13.01 -4.62
N GLU A 154 19.89 -13.86 -5.49
CA GLU A 154 19.62 -13.79 -6.94
C GLU A 154 18.15 -14.08 -7.27
N GLN A 155 17.53 -15.06 -6.59
CA GLN A 155 16.11 -15.35 -6.82
C GLN A 155 15.21 -14.19 -6.41
N VAL A 156 15.55 -13.48 -5.33
CA VAL A 156 14.81 -12.28 -4.92
C VAL A 156 14.89 -11.21 -6.01
N LEU A 157 16.06 -11.01 -6.63
CA LEU A 157 16.21 -10.05 -7.72
C LEU A 157 15.41 -10.45 -8.97
N ILE A 158 15.37 -11.74 -9.30
CA ILE A 158 14.52 -12.26 -10.38
C ILE A 158 13.05 -11.99 -10.04
N ALA A 159 12.61 -12.32 -8.84
CA ALA A 159 11.23 -12.10 -8.40
C ALA A 159 10.82 -10.62 -8.45
N VAL A 160 11.75 -9.69 -8.22
CA VAL A 160 11.49 -8.24 -8.40
C VAL A 160 11.31 -7.90 -9.87
N ARG A 161 12.13 -8.43 -10.77
CA ARG A 161 11.98 -8.19 -12.22
C ARG A 161 10.66 -8.74 -12.74
N GLU A 162 10.32 -9.96 -12.34
CA GLU A 162 9.06 -10.61 -12.69
C GLU A 162 7.85 -9.85 -12.15
N GLU A 163 7.91 -9.32 -10.93
CA GLU A 163 6.86 -8.45 -10.37
C GLU A 163 6.73 -7.14 -11.17
N LEU A 164 7.84 -6.61 -11.69
CA LEU A 164 7.87 -5.39 -12.50
C LEU A 164 7.36 -5.62 -13.93
N GLU A 165 7.57 -6.80 -14.50
CA GLU A 165 7.12 -7.19 -15.84
C GLU A 165 5.68 -7.71 -15.83
N GLY A 166 5.33 -8.57 -14.86
CA GLY A 166 4.02 -9.19 -14.68
C GLY A 166 2.95 -8.24 -14.11
N GLY A 167 3.33 -7.15 -13.46
CA GLY A 167 2.40 -6.10 -13.01
C GLY A 167 1.73 -5.29 -14.14
N GLY A 168 2.11 -5.54 -15.39
CA GLY A 168 1.57 -4.87 -16.58
C GLY A 168 0.39 -5.56 -17.26
N HIS A 169 -0.03 -6.75 -16.83
CA HIS A 169 -1.19 -7.45 -17.42
C HIS A 169 -2.40 -7.36 -16.49
N GLY A 170 -3.17 -6.29 -16.66
CA GLY A 170 -4.47 -6.06 -16.06
C GLY A 170 -5.30 -5.11 -16.90
#